data_AF-A0A916IBN3-F1
#
_entry.id   AF-A0A916IBN3-F1
#
_cell.length_a   1.000
_cell.length_b   1.000
_cell.length_c   1.000
_cell.angle_alpha   90.00
_cell.angle_beta   90.00
_cell.angle_gamma   90.00
#
_symmetry.space_group_name_H-M   'P 1'
#
loop_
_entity.id
_entity.type
_entity.pdbx_description
1 polymer ?
#
loop_
_entity_poly.entity_id
_entity_poly.type
_entity_poly.pdbx_seq_one_letter_code
_entity_poly.pdbx_strand_id
1 'polypeptide(L)'
;MISAVFLLVVLALLGAMIVSLSTTQHVGAARDLLGTRAYYAAKAGIDWGAYQLLQGGGSCSTGTMLALPAPAGFTVQVDCSASAPHDEAGVSVVVYRITATARTGTLGAHDYAERQLQALIATP
;
A
#
# COMPACT_ATOMS: atom_id res chain seq x y z
N MET A 1 -42.18 -38.31 -10.97
CA MET A 1 -40.76 -38.74 -10.99
C MET A 1 -39.87 -37.72 -11.69
N ILE A 2 -40.21 -37.25 -12.90
CA ILE A 2 -39.40 -36.26 -13.64
C ILE A 2 -39.32 -34.86 -12.96
N SER A 3 -40.39 -34.44 -12.28
CA SER A 3 -40.46 -33.15 -11.56
C SER A 3 -39.54 -33.09 -10.33
N ALA A 4 -39.37 -34.20 -9.62
CA ALA A 4 -38.48 -34.27 -8.45
C ALA A 4 -37.01 -34.14 -8.85
N VAL A 5 -36.61 -34.80 -9.96
CA VAL A 5 -35.24 -34.69 -10.49
C VAL A 5 -34.97 -33.27 -10.99
N PHE A 6 -35.93 -32.63 -11.66
CA PHE A 6 -35.79 -31.24 -12.09
C PHE A 6 -35.53 -30.28 -10.93
N LEU A 7 -36.30 -30.39 -9.84
CA LEU A 7 -36.11 -29.54 -8.65
C LEU A 7 -34.74 -29.74 -8.00
N LEU A 8 -34.26 -30.99 -7.91
CA LEU A 8 -32.93 -31.28 -7.35
C LEU A 8 -31.80 -30.64 -8.18
N VAL A 9 -31.88 -30.70 -9.52
CA VAL A 9 -30.87 -30.10 -10.39
C VAL A 9 -30.84 -28.57 -10.25
N VAL A 10 -32.01 -27.93 -10.18
CA VAL A 10 -32.11 -26.47 -9.99
C VAL A 10 -31.53 -26.05 -8.64
N LEU A 11 -31.88 -26.76 -7.56
CA LEU A 11 -31.35 -26.47 -6.22
C LEU A 11 -29.84 -26.70 -6.14
N ALA A 12 -29.33 -27.74 -6.80
CA ALA A 12 -27.89 -28.00 -6.88
C ALA A 12 -27.14 -26.88 -7.62
N LEU A 13 -27.69 -26.39 -8.74
CA LEU A 13 -27.13 -25.25 -9.48
C LEU A 13 -27.11 -23.97 -8.64
N LEU A 14 -28.20 -23.68 -7.93
CA LEU A 14 -28.26 -22.52 -7.03
C LEU A 14 -27.26 -22.63 -5.87
N GLY A 15 -27.17 -23.80 -5.24
CA GLY A 15 -26.18 -24.06 -4.19
C GLY A 15 -24.75 -23.86 -4.66
N ALA A 16 -24.42 -24.36 -5.86
CA ALA A 16 -23.10 -24.17 -6.46
C ALA A 16 -22.77 -22.69 -6.72
N MET A 17 -23.75 -21.90 -7.20
CA MET A 17 -23.56 -20.45 -7.40
C MET A 17 -23.41 -19.67 -6.08
N ILE A 18 -24.10 -20.07 -5.02
CA ILE A 18 -23.96 -19.41 -3.71
C ILE A 18 -22.55 -19.65 -3.14
N VAL A 19 -22.02 -20.87 -3.26
CA VAL A 19 -20.66 -21.19 -2.80
C VAL A 19 -19.61 -20.43 -3.62
N SER A 20 -19.76 -20.36 -4.95
CA SER A 20 -18.82 -19.60 -5.78
C SER A 20 -18.85 -18.10 -5.40
N LEU A 21 -20.02 -17.50 -5.18
CA LEU A 21 -20.11 -16.12 -4.74
C LEU A 21 -19.48 -15.92 -3.35
N SER A 22 -19.78 -16.78 -2.37
CA SER A 22 -19.21 -16.69 -1.01
C SER A 22 -17.68 -16.76 -1.03
N THR A 23 -17.10 -17.68 -1.80
CA THR A 23 -15.64 -17.77 -1.93
C THR A 23 -15.03 -16.50 -2.55
N THR A 24 -15.67 -15.90 -3.56
CA THR A 24 -15.21 -14.63 -4.15
C THR A 24 -15.30 -13.46 -3.18
N GLN A 25 -16.32 -13.42 -2.31
CA GLN A 25 -16.49 -12.38 -1.29
C GLN A 25 -15.36 -12.43 -0.24
N HIS A 26 -14.97 -13.63 0.20
CA HIS A 26 -13.85 -13.79 1.14
C HIS A 26 -12.51 -13.32 0.55
N VAL A 27 -12.27 -13.58 -0.74
CA VAL A 27 -11.06 -13.10 -1.44
C VAL A 27 -11.05 -11.58 -1.59
N GLY A 28 -12.21 -10.96 -1.87
CA GLY A 28 -12.35 -9.51 -1.94
C GLY A 28 -11.97 -8.84 -0.61
N ALA A 29 -12.58 -9.28 0.49
CA ALA A 29 -12.30 -8.74 1.82
C ALA A 29 -10.83 -8.88 2.24
N ALA A 30 -10.18 -10.00 1.90
CA ALA A 30 -8.75 -10.19 2.15
C ALA A 30 -7.89 -9.18 1.38
N ARG A 31 -8.25 -8.85 0.13
CA ARG A 31 -7.53 -7.85 -0.68
C ARG A 31 -7.71 -6.44 -0.15
N ASP A 32 -8.90 -6.08 0.33
CA ASP A 32 -9.13 -4.78 0.96
C ASP A 32 -8.26 -4.60 2.21
N LEU A 33 -8.13 -5.67 3.02
CA LEU A 33 -7.22 -5.68 4.17
C LEU A 33 -5.74 -5.57 3.75
N LEU A 34 -5.31 -6.25 2.69
CA LEU A 34 -3.94 -6.08 2.17
C LEU A 34 -3.68 -4.66 1.67
N GLY A 35 -4.66 -4.04 1.00
CA GLY A 35 -4.57 -2.67 0.53
C GLY A 35 -4.46 -1.65 1.66
N THR A 36 -5.19 -1.84 2.76
CA THR A 36 -5.09 -0.98 3.95
C THR A 36 -3.77 -1.17 4.69
N ARG A 37 -3.28 -2.40 4.83
CA ARG A 37 -1.96 -2.67 5.43
C ARG A 37 -0.84 -2.06 4.61
N ALA A 38 -0.90 -2.15 3.27
CA ALA A 38 0.05 -1.50 2.38
C ALA A 38 0.05 0.03 2.57
N TYR A 39 -1.13 0.64 2.75
CA TYR A 39 -1.24 2.08 3.03
C TYR A 39 -0.53 2.46 4.33
N TYR A 40 -0.78 1.75 5.43
CA TYR A 40 -0.12 2.04 6.70
C TYR A 40 1.39 1.76 6.66
N ALA A 41 1.83 0.73 5.93
CA ALA A 41 3.26 0.47 5.71
C ALA A 41 3.94 1.61 4.94
N ALA A 42 3.31 2.12 3.88
CA ALA A 42 3.82 3.27 3.13
C ALA A 42 3.83 4.54 4.01
N LYS A 43 2.80 4.74 4.84
CA LYS A 43 2.72 5.88 5.77
C LYS A 43 3.84 5.84 6.80
N ALA A 44 4.14 4.68 7.37
CA ALA A 44 5.29 4.49 8.24
C ALA A 44 6.62 4.82 7.54
N GLY A 45 6.76 4.49 6.25
CA GLY A 45 7.91 4.88 5.44
C GLY A 45 8.04 6.41 5.27
N ILE A 46 6.93 7.11 5.05
CA ILE A 46 6.91 8.59 5.03
C ILE A 46 7.34 9.15 6.38
N ASP A 47 6.79 8.65 7.50
CA ASP A 47 7.10 9.17 8.83
C ASP A 47 8.57 8.93 9.21
N TRP A 48 9.11 7.78 8.82
CA TRP A 48 10.54 7.49 8.95
C TRP A 48 11.39 8.44 8.10
N GLY A 49 11.02 8.67 6.83
CA GLY A 49 11.75 9.58 5.94
C GLY A 49 11.70 11.02 6.44
N ALA A 50 10.56 11.46 6.95
CA ALA A 50 10.38 12.77 7.57
C ALA A 50 11.26 12.91 8.82
N TYR A 51 11.31 11.89 9.67
CA TYR A 51 12.20 11.87 10.84
C TYR A 51 13.67 12.02 10.43
N GLN A 52 14.13 11.30 9.41
CA GLN A 52 15.50 11.44 8.92
C GLN A 52 15.78 12.83 8.38
N LEU A 53 14.85 13.40 7.62
CA LEU A 53 14.99 14.75 7.07
C LEU A 53 15.13 15.80 8.18
N LEU A 54 14.25 15.75 9.18
CA LEU A 54 14.18 16.75 10.25
C LEU A 54 15.37 16.62 11.23
N GLN A 55 15.79 15.40 11.56
CA GLN A 55 16.89 15.17 12.50
C GLN A 55 18.27 15.22 11.84
N GLY A 56 18.36 14.92 10.54
CA GLY A 56 19.59 14.93 9.74
C GLY A 56 19.94 16.30 9.15
N GLY A 57 19.23 17.37 9.53
CA GLY A 57 19.52 18.73 9.07
C GLY A 57 19.31 18.94 7.56
N GLY A 58 18.29 18.30 6.96
CA GLY A 58 18.02 18.40 5.53
C GLY A 58 18.66 17.30 4.67
N SER A 59 19.37 16.34 5.27
CA SER A 59 19.86 15.17 4.52
C SER A 59 18.71 14.25 4.13
N CYS A 60 18.64 13.91 2.84
CA CYS A 60 17.52 13.22 2.22
C CYS A 60 18.06 11.94 1.55
N SER A 61 17.83 10.78 2.17
CA SER A 61 18.32 9.48 1.66
C SER A 61 17.37 8.93 0.60
N THR A 62 17.89 8.66 -0.60
CA THR A 62 17.13 8.08 -1.72
C THR A 62 17.33 6.56 -1.78
N GLY A 63 16.31 5.81 -2.21
CA GLY A 63 16.40 4.36 -2.43
C GLY A 63 16.52 3.53 -1.16
N THR A 64 16.12 4.04 0.00
CA THR A 64 16.23 3.26 1.25
C THR A 64 15.13 2.21 1.31
N MET A 65 15.51 0.95 1.50
CA MET A 65 14.55 -0.14 1.67
C MET A 65 14.36 -0.48 3.14
N LEU A 66 13.13 -0.35 3.63
CA LEU A 66 12.70 -0.77 4.95
C LEU A 66 11.95 -2.10 4.83
N ALA A 67 12.47 -3.14 5.47
CA ALA A 67 11.74 -4.39 5.62
C ALA A 67 10.87 -4.30 6.88
N LEU A 68 9.55 -4.40 6.71
CA LEU A 68 8.62 -4.57 7.82
C LEU A 68 8.37 -6.07 7.99
N PRO A 69 8.96 -6.71 9.01
CA PRO A 69 8.82 -8.15 9.22
C PRO A 69 7.38 -8.55 9.54
N ALA A 70 7.12 -9.85 9.63
CA ALA A 70 5.83 -10.37 10.05
C ALA A 70 5.42 -9.76 11.41
N PRO A 71 4.12 -9.43 11.60
CA PRO A 71 2.97 -9.82 10.78
C PRO A 71 2.64 -8.87 9.62
N ALA A 72 3.39 -7.78 9.43
CA ALA A 72 3.12 -6.83 8.33
C ALA A 72 3.54 -7.42 6.98
N GLY A 73 4.77 -7.91 6.86
CA GLY A 73 5.25 -8.61 5.66
C GLY A 73 5.34 -7.71 4.42
N PHE A 74 5.74 -6.44 4.58
CA PHE A 74 5.89 -5.47 3.49
C PHE A 74 7.36 -5.05 3.35
N THR A 75 7.76 -4.77 2.12
CA THR A 75 8.99 -4.01 1.83
C THR A 75 8.58 -2.61 1.42
N VAL A 76 9.18 -1.60 2.06
CA VAL A 76 8.87 -0.19 1.82
C VAL A 76 10.10 0.47 1.23
N GLN A 77 10.02 0.92 0.00
CA GLN A 77 11.04 1.74 -0.63
C GLN A 77 10.74 3.20 -0.34
N VAL A 78 11.66 3.91 0.30
CA VAL A 78 11.56 5.34 0.57
C VAL A 78 12.55 6.06 -0.32
N ASP A 79 12.00 6.91 -1.19
CA ASP A 79 12.73 7.80 -2.07
C ASP A 79 12.52 9.24 -1.62
N CYS A 80 13.59 10.00 -1.58
CA CYS A 80 13.58 11.39 -1.17
C CYS A 80 14.30 12.22 -2.24
N SER A 81 13.71 13.35 -2.61
CA SER A 81 14.28 14.33 -3.55
C SER A 81 14.07 15.75 -3.04
N ALA A 82 15.09 16.60 -3.12
CA ALA A 82 15.02 18.01 -2.77
C ALA A 82 14.80 18.89 -4.02
N SER A 83 14.07 19.98 -3.87
CA SER A 83 14.01 21.05 -4.86
C SER A 83 15.28 21.90 -4.84
N ALA A 84 15.45 22.76 -5.85
CA ALA A 84 16.35 23.89 -5.70
C ALA A 84 15.86 24.81 -4.55
N PRO A 85 16.75 25.57 -3.90
CA PRO A 85 16.34 26.57 -2.92
C PRO A 85 15.45 27.64 -3.56
N HIS A 86 14.40 28.02 -2.86
CA HIS A 86 13.45 29.05 -3.24
C HIS A 86 13.57 30.22 -2.28
N ASP A 87 13.49 31.46 -2.79
CA ASP A 87 13.48 32.65 -1.94
C ASP A 87 12.04 32.98 -1.55
N GLU A 88 11.72 32.80 -0.27
CA GLU A 88 10.46 33.22 0.34
C GLU A 88 10.72 34.43 1.23
N ALA A 89 10.62 35.63 0.64
CA ALA A 89 10.77 36.91 1.33
C ALA A 89 12.13 37.10 2.05
N GLY A 90 13.23 36.65 1.43
CA GLY A 90 14.58 36.70 1.96
C GLY A 90 15.02 35.45 2.73
N VAL A 91 14.16 34.44 2.82
CA VAL A 91 14.45 33.14 3.46
C VAL A 91 14.58 32.07 2.39
N SER A 92 15.69 31.32 2.42
CA SER A 92 15.98 30.25 1.46
C SER A 92 15.28 28.95 1.84
N VAL A 93 14.10 28.69 1.27
CA VAL A 93 13.29 27.50 1.55
C VAL A 93 13.60 26.37 0.57
N VAL A 94 13.83 25.17 1.08
CA VAL A 94 14.00 23.94 0.29
C VAL A 94 12.79 23.04 0.50
N VAL A 95 12.19 22.55 -0.60
CA VAL A 95 11.07 21.62 -0.55
C VAL A 95 11.56 20.20 -0.80
N TYR A 96 11.35 19.35 0.19
CA TYR A 96 11.65 17.92 0.11
C TYR A 96 10.39 17.13 -0.23
N ARG A 97 10.53 16.24 -1.21
CA ARG A 97 9.50 15.30 -1.63
C ARG A 97 9.93 13.92 -1.20
N ILE A 98 9.14 13.32 -0.30
CA ILE A 98 9.33 11.97 0.18
C ILE A 98 8.25 11.11 -0.47
N THR A 99 8.67 10.04 -1.12
CA THR A 99 7.81 9.04 -1.76
C THR A 99 8.08 7.70 -1.11
N ALA A 100 7.07 7.07 -0.53
CA ALA A 100 7.18 5.76 0.08
C ALA A 100 6.29 4.76 -0.66
N THR A 101 6.89 3.70 -1.17
CA THR A 101 6.22 2.63 -1.91
C THR A 101 6.31 1.34 -1.11
N ALA A 102 5.18 0.92 -0.53
CA ALA A 102 5.04 -0.35 0.17
C ALA A 102 4.56 -1.43 -0.78
N ARG A 103 5.25 -2.58 -0.81
CA ARG A 103 4.91 -3.74 -1.64
C ARG A 103 5.03 -5.05 -0.86
N THR A 104 4.13 -5.98 -1.17
CA THR A 104 4.19 -7.37 -0.71
C THR A 104 3.79 -8.31 -1.86
N GLY A 105 4.20 -9.57 -1.75
CA GLY A 105 3.97 -10.59 -2.77
C GLY A 105 4.75 -10.33 -4.07
N THR A 106 4.38 -11.08 -5.11
CA THR A 106 4.97 -11.00 -6.45
C THR A 106 3.96 -10.44 -7.44
N LEU A 107 4.40 -9.56 -8.34
CA LEU A 107 3.53 -8.95 -9.35
C LEU A 107 2.72 -10.03 -10.11
N GLY A 108 1.40 -9.87 -10.17
CA GLY A 108 0.49 -10.82 -10.83
C GLY A 108 -0.02 -11.97 -9.96
N ALA A 109 0.52 -12.17 -8.75
CA ALA A 109 -0.02 -13.10 -7.78
C ALA A 109 -1.24 -12.51 -7.04
N HIS A 110 -2.10 -13.37 -6.49
CA HIS A 110 -3.34 -12.96 -5.80
C HIS A 110 -3.12 -12.23 -4.47
N ASP A 111 -1.93 -12.38 -3.88
CA ASP A 111 -1.46 -11.75 -2.65
C ASP A 111 -0.63 -10.48 -2.92
N TYR A 112 -0.44 -10.09 -4.18
CA TYR A 112 0.25 -8.85 -4.51
C TYR A 112 -0.56 -7.64 -4.04
N ALA A 113 0.09 -6.78 -3.26
CA ALA A 113 -0.45 -5.49 -2.89
C ALA A 113 0.65 -4.43 -2.87
N GLU A 114 0.36 -3.29 -3.47
CA GLU A 114 1.25 -2.14 -3.55
C GLU A 114 0.50 -0.85 -3.23
N ARG A 115 1.12 0.03 -2.45
CA ARG A 115 0.66 1.40 -2.21
C ARG A 115 1.83 2.35 -2.23
N GLN A 116 1.70 3.42 -3.01
CA GLN A 116 2.64 4.53 -3.04
C GLN A 116 2.00 5.76 -2.41
N LEU A 117 2.68 6.36 -1.44
CA LEU A 117 2.31 7.60 -0.80
C LEU A 117 3.40 8.65 -1.02
N GLN A 118 3.01 9.92 -1.00
CA GLN A 118 3.91 11.03 -1.17
C GLN A 118 3.59 12.13 -0.16
N ALA A 119 4.65 12.73 0.40
CA ALA A 119 4.57 13.88 1.28
C ALA A 119 5.57 14.95 0.85
N LEU A 120 5.23 16.20 1.13
CA LEU A 120 6.05 17.38 0.88
C LEU A 120 6.36 18.05 2.23
N ILE A 121 7.62 18.38 2.46
CA ILE A 121 8.09 19.06 3.66
C ILE A 121 8.94 20.24 3.19
N ALA A 122 8.59 21.45 3.61
CA ALA A 122 9.39 22.64 3.37
C ALA A 122 10.22 22.94 4.62
N THR A 123 11.52 23.18 4.44
CA THR A 123 12.40 23.66 5.51
C THR A 123 13.04 24.98 5.08
N PRO A 124 13.14 25.97 5.99
CA PRO A 124 13.89 27.21 5.75
C PRO A 124 15.41 26.99 5.78
#